data_AF-A0A9W7HSX7-F1
#
_entry.id   AF-A0A9W7HSX7-F1
#
_cell.length_a   1.000
_cell.length_b   1.000
_cell.length_c   1.000
_cell.angle_alpha   90.00
_cell.angle_beta   90.00
_cell.angle_gamma   90.00
#
_symmetry.space_group_name_H-M   'P 1'
#
loop_
_entity.id
_entity.type
_entity.pdbx_description
1 polymer ?
#
loop_
_entity_poly.entity_id
_entity_poly.type
_entity_poly.pdbx_seq_one_letter_code
_entity_poly.pdbx_strand_id
1 'polypeptide(L)'
;MGSKFGHGALVLVLVAASMVGVSLANKDLGSHRHHFRHNHTTTPKRIIVGGSQNWHFGVNYTDWSLKNAPFYLNDTLVFKYDPPSNTTFPHSVYLLPNMKSFINCELRRAKVIANPTQGSGNGFEFVLKKRKPYYLACGERNGFHCKVGLMKFAVVPLRR
;
A
#
# COMPACT_ATOMS: atom_id res chain seq x y z
N MET A 1 -35.56 35.73 56.17
CA MET A 1 -34.43 35.64 57.11
C MET A 1 -33.33 34.85 56.42
N GLY A 2 -32.13 35.32 56.14
CA GLY A 2 -31.47 36.60 56.37
C GLY A 2 -30.10 36.47 55.69
N SER A 3 -29.74 37.48 54.92
CA SER A 3 -28.50 37.61 54.17
C SER A 3 -27.28 37.62 55.10
N LYS A 4 -26.14 37.10 54.66
CA LYS A 4 -24.83 37.62 55.09
C LYS A 4 -23.99 37.99 53.88
N PHE A 5 -23.79 39.30 53.78
CA PHE A 5 -22.84 40.02 52.94
C PHE A 5 -21.40 39.74 53.38
N GLY A 6 -20.44 39.92 52.47
CA GLY A 6 -19.03 40.04 52.86
C GLY A 6 -18.02 40.14 51.72
N HIS A 7 -18.04 41.27 51.00
CA HIS A 7 -16.89 42.02 50.47
C HIS A 7 -15.71 41.31 49.78
N GLY A 8 -15.41 41.71 48.55
CA GLY A 8 -14.06 41.52 48.01
C GLY A 8 -13.87 41.96 46.56
N ALA A 9 -13.47 43.21 46.38
CA ALA A 9 -12.70 43.76 45.25
C ALA A 9 -13.29 43.69 43.82
N LEU A 10 -13.74 44.87 43.39
CA LEU A 10 -13.81 45.30 42.00
C LEU A 10 -12.42 45.18 41.35
N VAL A 11 -12.27 44.35 40.32
CA VAL A 11 -11.08 44.34 39.45
C VAL A 11 -11.55 44.46 38.00
N LEU A 12 -11.57 45.71 37.54
CA LEU A 12 -11.71 46.09 36.14
C LEU A 12 -10.39 45.75 35.44
N VAL A 13 -10.37 44.64 34.69
CA VAL A 13 -9.25 44.33 33.79
C VAL A 13 -9.73 44.53 32.36
N LEU A 14 -9.38 45.70 31.82
CA LEU A 14 -9.43 46.03 30.41
C LEU A 14 -8.37 45.17 29.70
N VAL A 15 -8.79 44.16 28.94
CA VAL A 15 -7.89 43.49 28.00
C VAL A 15 -8.18 44.04 26.60
N ALA A 16 -7.32 44.95 26.18
CA ALA A 16 -7.29 45.52 24.85
C ALA A 16 -7.15 44.39 23.80
N ALA A 17 -8.03 44.40 22.80
CA ALA A 17 -7.96 43.52 21.65
C ALA A 17 -6.66 43.80 20.87
N SER A 18 -5.65 42.94 21.03
CA SER A 18 -4.43 42.97 20.25
C SER A 18 -4.61 42.09 19.02
N MET A 19 -5.04 42.71 17.91
CA MET A 19 -4.92 42.13 16.57
C MET A 19 -3.45 42.05 16.22
N VAL A 20 -2.86 40.86 16.33
CA VAL A 20 -1.59 40.56 15.66
C VAL A 20 -1.85 39.38 14.75
N GLY A 21 -2.24 39.70 13.52
CA GLY A 21 -2.16 38.76 12.40
C GLY A 21 -0.69 38.45 12.15
N VAL A 22 -0.33 37.18 12.26
CA VAL A 22 0.94 36.67 11.74
C VAL A 22 0.60 35.52 10.82
N SER A 23 0.56 35.82 9.51
CA SER A 23 0.71 34.79 8.49
C SER A 23 2.17 34.34 8.50
N LEU A 24 2.42 33.11 8.94
CA LEU A 24 3.68 32.41 8.67
C LEU A 24 3.34 31.13 7.91
N ALA A 25 3.30 31.27 6.59
CA ALA A 25 3.64 30.15 5.73
C ALA A 25 5.16 29.96 5.87
N ASN A 26 5.59 28.90 6.53
CA ASN A 26 6.97 28.45 6.40
C ASN A 26 6.96 27.01 5.86
N LYS A 27 7.14 26.92 4.53
CA LYS A 27 7.60 25.70 3.88
C LYS A 27 9.03 25.49 4.33
N ASP A 28 9.22 24.61 5.30
CA ASP A 28 10.51 23.98 5.51
C ASP A 28 10.36 22.47 5.33
N LEU A 29 10.05 22.10 4.08
CA LEU A 29 10.26 20.75 3.60
C LEU A 29 11.75 20.65 3.29
N GLY A 30 12.51 20.20 4.30
CA GLY A 30 13.89 19.76 4.15
C GLY A 30 14.02 18.86 2.93
N SER A 31 14.61 19.42 1.88
CA SER A 31 14.87 18.77 0.62
C SER A 31 16.04 17.81 0.77
N HIS A 32 15.81 16.67 1.42
CA HIS A 32 16.55 15.45 1.10
C HIS A 32 15.87 14.79 -0.10
N ARG A 33 15.97 15.46 -1.25
CA ARG A 33 15.77 14.84 -2.55
C ARG A 33 16.88 13.80 -2.71
N HIS A 34 16.63 12.58 -2.23
CA HIS A 34 17.19 11.42 -2.91
C HIS A 34 16.66 11.53 -4.35
N HIS A 35 17.54 12.00 -5.24
CA HIS A 35 17.37 11.84 -6.66
C HIS A 35 17.36 10.33 -6.94
N PHE A 36 16.22 9.67 -6.71
CA PHE A 36 15.85 8.50 -7.46
C PHE A 36 15.73 8.98 -8.88
N ARG A 37 16.86 8.91 -9.58
CA ARG A 37 16.96 9.00 -11.02
C ARG A 37 16.09 7.87 -11.55
N HIS A 38 14.79 8.14 -11.71
CA HIS A 38 13.92 7.30 -12.50
C HIS A 38 14.45 7.39 -13.91
N ASN A 39 15.34 6.46 -14.24
CA ASN A 39 15.63 6.11 -15.60
C ASN A 39 14.27 5.74 -16.20
N HIS A 40 13.64 6.69 -16.88
CA HIS A 40 12.47 6.47 -17.72
C HIS A 40 12.97 5.65 -18.92
N THR A 41 13.27 4.38 -18.66
CA THR A 41 13.54 3.41 -19.70
C THR A 41 12.23 3.28 -20.48
N THR A 42 12.29 3.60 -21.77
CA THR A 42 11.18 3.46 -22.73
C THR A 42 10.80 1.99 -22.98
N THR A 43 11.50 1.03 -22.35
CA THR A 43 11.23 -0.41 -22.39
C THR A 43 10.44 -0.96 -21.19
N PRO A 44 9.48 -1.90 -21.39
CA PRO A 44 8.74 -2.50 -20.28
C PRO A 44 9.66 -3.11 -19.22
N LYS A 45 9.33 -2.96 -17.94
CA LYS A 45 10.16 -3.39 -16.82
C LYS A 45 9.71 -4.76 -16.30
N ARG A 46 10.67 -5.55 -15.81
CA ARG A 46 10.41 -6.73 -14.98
C ARG A 46 10.57 -6.33 -13.51
N ILE A 47 9.53 -6.49 -12.71
CA ILE A 47 9.42 -5.97 -11.36
C ILE A 47 9.18 -7.14 -10.41
N ILE A 48 10.14 -7.44 -9.54
CA ILE A 48 9.99 -8.50 -8.54
C ILE A 48 9.03 -7.99 -7.44
N VAL A 49 7.92 -8.70 -7.27
CA VAL A 49 6.91 -8.38 -6.28
C VAL A 49 7.48 -8.57 -4.88
N GLY A 50 7.47 -7.51 -4.07
CA GLY A 50 8.06 -7.49 -2.72
C GLY A 50 9.57 -7.24 -2.68
N GLY A 51 10.24 -7.03 -3.83
CA GLY A 51 11.68 -6.80 -3.89
C GLY A 51 12.47 -7.97 -3.31
N SER A 52 13.39 -7.70 -2.38
CA SER A 52 14.20 -8.74 -1.71
C SER A 52 13.38 -9.70 -0.86
N GLN A 53 12.22 -9.25 -0.36
CA GLN A 53 11.33 -10.08 0.46
C GLN A 53 10.45 -11.03 -0.38
N ASN A 54 10.45 -10.86 -1.70
CA ASN A 54 9.65 -11.65 -2.64
C ASN A 54 8.14 -11.68 -2.27
N TRP A 55 7.42 -12.71 -2.71
CA TRP A 55 6.01 -12.94 -2.38
C TRP A 55 5.88 -13.77 -1.09
N HIS A 56 5.74 -13.11 0.06
CA HIS A 56 5.87 -13.69 1.38
C HIS A 56 4.87 -13.12 2.38
N PHE A 57 4.58 -13.89 3.44
CA PHE A 57 3.64 -13.53 4.49
C PHE A 57 4.17 -12.35 5.33
N GLY A 58 3.31 -11.37 5.64
CA GLY A 58 3.63 -10.24 6.52
C GLY A 58 4.32 -9.06 5.82
N VAL A 59 4.64 -9.17 4.53
CA VAL A 59 5.17 -8.05 3.75
C VAL A 59 4.07 -7.01 3.50
N ASN A 60 4.37 -5.74 3.75
CA ASN A 60 3.45 -4.64 3.46
C ASN A 60 3.47 -4.29 1.96
N TYR A 61 2.66 -5.01 1.17
CA TYR A 61 2.61 -4.78 -0.27
C TYR A 61 1.95 -3.46 -0.68
N THR A 62 1.15 -2.83 0.19
CA THR A 62 0.66 -1.47 -0.05
C THR A 62 1.83 -0.50 -0.11
N ASP A 63 2.67 -0.48 0.93
CA ASP A 63 3.88 0.36 0.97
C ASP A 63 4.83 0.03 -0.18
N TRP A 64 5.10 -1.26 -0.43
CA TRP A 64 5.95 -1.68 -1.55
C TRP A 64 5.41 -1.17 -2.89
N SER A 65 4.11 -1.33 -3.17
CA SER A 65 3.52 -0.94 -4.45
C SER A 65 3.56 0.59 -4.65
N LEU A 66 3.35 1.36 -3.59
CA LEU A 66 3.45 2.83 -3.64
C LEU A 66 4.88 3.29 -3.91
N LYS A 67 5.88 2.67 -3.28
CA LYS A 67 7.31 2.97 -3.50
C LYS A 67 7.82 2.57 -4.89
N ASN A 68 7.18 1.59 -5.52
CA ASN A 68 7.53 1.10 -6.86
C ASN A 68 6.67 1.73 -7.98
N ALA A 69 5.70 2.56 -7.63
CA ALA A 69 4.91 3.30 -8.60
C ALA A 69 5.76 4.38 -9.31
N PRO A 70 5.38 4.80 -10.53
CA PRO A 70 4.26 4.30 -11.33
C PRO A 70 4.55 2.96 -12.04
N PHE A 71 3.51 2.16 -12.22
CA PHE A 71 3.52 0.98 -13.09
C PHE A 71 3.01 1.35 -14.48
N TYR A 72 3.56 0.72 -15.52
CA TYR A 72 3.19 0.99 -16.91
C TYR A 72 2.61 -0.24 -17.60
N LEU A 73 1.91 0.01 -18.71
CA LEU A 73 1.48 -1.06 -19.61
C LEU A 73 2.68 -1.88 -20.07
N ASN A 74 2.48 -3.20 -20.14
CA ASN A 74 3.46 -4.22 -20.48
C ASN A 74 4.57 -4.44 -19.45
N ASP A 75 4.61 -3.69 -18.34
CA ASP A 75 5.44 -4.09 -17.20
C ASP A 75 5.02 -5.49 -16.73
N THR A 76 6.01 -6.27 -16.30
CA THR A 76 5.85 -7.65 -15.87
C THR A 76 6.09 -7.74 -14.37
N LEU A 77 5.07 -8.17 -13.63
CA LEU A 77 5.19 -8.49 -12.21
C LEU A 77 5.71 -9.92 -12.08
N VAL A 78 6.82 -10.09 -11.36
CA VAL A 78 7.47 -11.39 -11.14
C VAL A 78 7.22 -11.81 -9.70
N PHE A 79 6.43 -12.85 -9.51
CA PHE A 79 6.11 -13.43 -8.21
C PHE A 79 7.07 -14.57 -7.92
N LYS A 80 7.92 -14.39 -6.92
CA LYS A 80 8.85 -15.43 -6.45
C LYS A 80 8.39 -15.92 -5.08
N TYR A 81 8.27 -17.22 -4.92
CA TYR A 81 7.91 -17.85 -3.66
C TYR A 81 8.31 -19.32 -3.67
N ASP A 82 8.68 -19.82 -2.50
CA ASP A 82 9.14 -21.19 -2.35
C ASP A 82 8.00 -22.19 -2.59
N PRO A 83 8.30 -23.36 -3.18
CA PRO A 83 7.32 -24.42 -3.30
C PRO A 83 6.94 -24.95 -1.91
N PRO A 84 5.72 -25.48 -1.73
CA PRO A 84 5.31 -26.03 -0.45
C PRO A 84 6.22 -27.19 -0.03
N SER A 85 6.55 -27.23 1.25
CA SER A 85 7.36 -28.27 1.89
C SER A 85 6.84 -28.51 3.32
N ASN A 86 7.47 -29.43 4.07
CA ASN A 86 7.12 -29.65 5.48
C ASN A 86 7.28 -28.40 6.36
N THR A 87 8.13 -27.46 5.95
CA THR A 87 8.43 -26.23 6.70
C THR A 87 8.01 -24.96 5.97
N THR A 88 7.56 -25.06 4.72
CA THR A 88 7.20 -23.92 3.87
C THR A 88 5.71 -23.96 3.56
N PHE A 89 4.98 -22.94 4.02
CA PHE A 89 3.58 -22.80 3.65
C PHE A 89 3.43 -22.49 2.15
N PRO A 90 2.42 -23.06 1.48
CA PRO A 90 2.15 -22.73 0.10
C PRO A 90 1.83 -21.23 -0.05
N HIS A 91 2.18 -20.67 -1.19
CA HIS A 91 1.73 -19.35 -1.65
C HIS A 91 1.19 -19.47 -3.07
N SER A 92 0.19 -18.68 -3.41
CA SER A 92 -0.37 -18.63 -4.77
C SER A 92 -0.65 -17.19 -5.15
N VAL A 93 -1.02 -16.99 -6.42
CA VAL A 93 -1.40 -15.67 -6.91
C VAL A 93 -2.78 -15.74 -7.53
N TYR A 94 -3.68 -14.95 -6.97
CA TYR A 94 -5.07 -14.83 -7.37
C TYR A 94 -5.30 -13.42 -7.92
N LEU A 95 -6.06 -13.33 -9.02
CA LEU A 95 -6.58 -12.09 -9.56
C LEU A 95 -8.05 -11.93 -9.15
N LEU A 96 -8.33 -10.96 -8.29
CA LEU A 96 -9.67 -10.69 -7.79
C LEU A 96 -10.47 -9.82 -8.77
N PRO A 97 -11.79 -10.04 -8.87
CA PRO A 97 -12.60 -9.43 -9.92
C PRO A 97 -12.87 -7.93 -9.69
N ASN A 98 -12.83 -7.47 -8.44
CA ASN A 98 -13.18 -6.08 -8.08
C ASN A 98 -12.62 -5.71 -6.69
N MET A 99 -12.73 -4.41 -6.37
CA MET A 99 -12.26 -3.82 -5.12
C MET A 99 -12.93 -4.44 -3.88
N LYS A 100 -14.24 -4.74 -3.93
CA LYS A 100 -14.96 -5.35 -2.79
C LYS A 100 -14.37 -6.71 -2.43
N SER A 101 -14.16 -7.56 -3.43
CA SER A 101 -13.53 -8.87 -3.20
C SER A 101 -12.08 -8.72 -2.73
N PHE A 102 -11.32 -7.73 -3.23
CA PHE A 102 -9.97 -7.40 -2.76
C PHE A 102 -9.88 -6.99 -1.30
N ILE A 103 -10.74 -6.06 -0.87
CA ILE A 103 -10.77 -5.59 0.52
C ILE A 103 -11.11 -6.75 1.46
N ASN A 104 -12.14 -7.52 1.10
CA ASN A 104 -12.67 -8.60 1.93
C ASN A 104 -11.90 -9.92 1.81
N CYS A 105 -10.92 -10.03 0.90
CA CYS A 105 -10.26 -11.27 0.54
C CYS A 105 -11.25 -12.39 0.13
N GLU A 106 -12.30 -12.01 -0.62
CA GLU A 106 -13.32 -12.94 -1.09
C GLU A 106 -12.86 -13.65 -2.37
N LEU A 107 -12.54 -14.95 -2.27
CA LEU A 107 -11.92 -15.70 -3.35
C LEU A 107 -12.90 -16.41 -4.29
N ARG A 108 -14.22 -16.40 -4.01
CA ARG A 108 -15.23 -17.20 -4.74
C ARG A 108 -15.23 -16.97 -6.25
N ARG A 109 -14.91 -15.75 -6.69
CA ARG A 109 -14.84 -15.35 -8.11
C ARG A 109 -13.44 -14.94 -8.54
N ALA A 110 -12.44 -15.21 -7.71
CA ALA A 110 -11.06 -14.88 -8.03
C ALA A 110 -10.51 -15.92 -9.01
N LYS A 111 -9.70 -15.46 -9.96
CA LYS A 111 -9.00 -16.34 -10.89
C LYS A 111 -7.66 -16.74 -10.28
N VAL A 112 -7.39 -18.02 -10.13
CA VAL A 112 -6.05 -18.51 -9.84
C VAL A 112 -5.18 -18.26 -11.07
N ILE A 113 -4.15 -17.43 -10.93
CA ILE A 113 -3.20 -17.14 -12.02
C ILE A 113 -1.85 -17.81 -11.81
N ALA A 114 -1.51 -18.17 -10.57
CA ALA A 114 -0.35 -19.00 -10.26
C ALA A 114 -0.63 -19.95 -9.08
N ASN A 115 -0.25 -21.21 -9.23
CA ASN A 115 -0.37 -22.24 -8.21
C ASN A 115 0.86 -22.28 -7.27
N PRO A 116 0.85 -23.10 -6.19
CA PRO A 116 1.93 -23.16 -5.21
C PRO A 116 3.33 -23.49 -5.70
N THR A 117 3.47 -24.09 -6.88
CA THR A 117 4.78 -24.47 -7.44
C THR A 117 5.32 -23.48 -8.45
N GLN A 118 4.48 -22.60 -9.00
CA GLN A 118 4.85 -21.71 -10.11
C GLN A 118 5.70 -20.51 -9.69
N GLY A 119 5.82 -20.21 -8.39
CA GLY A 119 6.67 -19.14 -7.88
C GLY A 119 8.13 -19.51 -7.72
N SER A 120 8.48 -20.78 -7.90
CA SER A 120 9.85 -21.28 -7.69
C SER A 120 10.80 -20.88 -8.83
N GLY A 121 12.11 -20.98 -8.59
CA GLY A 121 13.14 -20.69 -9.59
C GLY A 121 13.09 -19.24 -10.10
N ASN A 122 12.76 -19.07 -11.39
CA ASN A 122 12.63 -17.76 -12.01
C ASN A 122 11.36 -16.99 -11.58
N GLY A 123 10.39 -17.68 -10.97
CA GLY A 123 9.12 -17.11 -10.53
C GLY A 123 8.04 -17.10 -11.60
N PHE A 124 6.83 -16.78 -11.17
CA PHE A 124 5.66 -16.63 -12.03
C PHE A 124 5.57 -15.19 -12.57
N GLU A 125 5.42 -15.04 -13.88
CA GLU A 125 5.35 -13.73 -14.54
C GLU A 125 3.91 -13.34 -14.91
N PHE A 126 3.53 -12.12 -14.56
CA PHE A 126 2.23 -11.54 -14.88
C PHE A 126 2.37 -10.17 -15.57
N VAL A 127 1.96 -10.09 -16.83
CA VAL A 127 2.09 -8.86 -17.63
C VAL A 127 0.87 -7.95 -17.50
N LEU A 128 1.11 -6.66 -17.22
CA LEU A 128 0.09 -5.62 -17.08
C LEU A 128 -0.40 -5.12 -18.45
N LYS A 129 -1.27 -5.89 -19.10
CA LYS A 129 -1.70 -5.65 -20.50
C LYS A 129 -2.81 -4.61 -20.70
N LYS A 130 -3.54 -4.19 -19.66
CA LYS A 130 -4.76 -3.36 -19.79
C LYS A 130 -4.74 -2.19 -18.81
N ARG A 131 -5.24 -1.01 -19.23
CA ARG A 131 -5.44 0.15 -18.33
C ARG A 131 -6.66 -0.05 -17.45
N LYS A 132 -6.52 -0.90 -16.44
CA LYS A 132 -7.55 -1.14 -15.42
C LYS A 132 -6.88 -1.54 -14.10
N PRO A 133 -7.61 -1.49 -12.98
CA PRO A 133 -7.12 -2.07 -11.73
C PRO A 133 -6.87 -3.57 -11.85
N TYR A 134 -5.73 -4.00 -11.34
CA TYR A 134 -5.40 -5.39 -11.06
C TYR A 134 -5.37 -5.57 -9.55
N TYR A 135 -6.25 -6.42 -9.02
CA TYR A 135 -6.33 -6.76 -7.61
C TYR A 135 -5.67 -8.12 -7.39
N LEU A 136 -4.46 -8.13 -6.84
CA LEU A 136 -3.63 -9.33 -6.73
C LEU A 136 -3.54 -9.73 -5.25
N ALA A 137 -3.73 -11.01 -4.94
CA ALA A 137 -3.61 -11.50 -3.58
C ALA A 137 -3.19 -12.98 -3.51
N CYS A 138 -2.78 -13.42 -2.32
CA CYS A 138 -2.52 -14.83 -2.04
C CYS A 138 -3.82 -15.52 -1.64
N GLY A 139 -4.19 -16.59 -2.35
CA GLY A 139 -5.43 -17.33 -2.09
C GLY A 139 -5.31 -18.38 -1.00
N GLU A 140 -4.09 -18.69 -0.58
CA GLU A 140 -3.81 -19.79 0.36
C GLU A 140 -4.47 -19.61 1.71
N ARG A 141 -4.75 -20.76 2.35
CA ARG A 141 -5.47 -20.86 3.62
C ARG A 141 -6.81 -20.13 3.58
N ASN A 142 -7.56 -20.32 2.48
CA ASN A 142 -8.88 -19.71 2.26
C ASN A 142 -8.88 -18.18 2.45
N GLY A 143 -7.84 -17.51 1.92
CA GLY A 143 -7.69 -16.06 2.00
C GLY A 143 -7.08 -15.54 3.32
N PHE A 144 -6.67 -16.40 4.25
CA PHE A 144 -5.96 -15.98 5.46
C PHE A 144 -4.65 -15.24 5.12
N HIS A 145 -3.90 -15.69 4.11
CA HIS A 145 -2.67 -15.02 3.67
C HIS A 145 -2.97 -13.62 3.09
N CYS A 146 -4.09 -13.46 2.38
CA CYS A 146 -4.56 -12.15 1.90
C CYS A 146 -4.96 -11.22 3.06
N LYS A 147 -5.72 -11.73 4.04
CA LYS A 147 -6.35 -10.91 5.09
C LYS A 147 -5.41 -10.59 6.24
N VAL A 148 -4.76 -11.61 6.78
CA VAL A 148 -3.88 -11.51 7.96
C VAL A 148 -2.42 -11.38 7.52
N GLY A 149 -2.01 -12.14 6.51
CA GLY A 149 -0.65 -12.08 5.98
C GLY A 149 -0.35 -10.84 5.14
N LEU A 150 -1.33 -9.96 4.92
CA LEU A 150 -1.23 -8.76 4.09
C LEU A 150 -0.74 -9.02 2.67
N MET A 151 -0.82 -10.27 2.18
CA MET A 151 -0.32 -10.68 0.88
C MET A 151 -1.29 -10.27 -0.22
N LYS A 152 -1.43 -8.97 -0.43
CA LYS A 152 -2.32 -8.37 -1.42
C LYS A 152 -1.90 -6.96 -1.80
N PHE A 153 -2.10 -6.58 -3.05
CA PHE A 153 -1.93 -5.21 -3.52
C PHE A 153 -2.77 -4.95 -4.76
N ALA A 154 -2.93 -3.66 -5.09
CA ALA A 154 -3.63 -3.23 -6.29
C ALA A 154 -2.74 -2.30 -7.10
N VAL A 155 -2.75 -2.45 -8.43
CA VAL A 155 -2.05 -1.55 -9.36
C VAL A 155 -2.94 -1.18 -10.53
N VAL A 156 -2.75 0.03 -11.05
CA VAL A 156 -3.37 0.50 -12.30
C VAL A 156 -2.24 0.95 -13.22
N PRO A 157 -1.92 0.20 -14.29
CA PRO A 157 -0.84 0.58 -15.18
C PRO A 157 -1.21 1.81 -16.02
N LEU A 158 -0.26 2.73 -16.14
CA LEU A 158 -0.37 3.94 -16.96
C LEU A 158 0.19 3.70 -18.37
N ARG A 159 -0.11 4.62 -19.30
CA ARG A 159 0.69 4.73 -20.52
C ARG A 159 2.03 5.35 -20.17
N ARG A 160 3.05 4.93 -20.90
CA ARG A 160 4.38 5.52 -20.78
C ARG A 160 4.43 6.87 -21.47
#